data_AF-A0A9E0HHJ9-F1
#
_entry.id   AF-A0A9E0HHJ9-F1
#
_cell.length_a   1.000
_cell.length_b   1.000
_cell.length_c   1.000
_cell.angle_alpha   90.00
_cell.angle_beta   90.00
_cell.angle_gamma   90.00
#
_symmetry.space_group_name_H-M   'P 1'
#
loop_
_entity.id
_entity.type
_entity.pdbx_description
1 polymer ?
#
loop_
_entity_poly.entity_id
_entity_poly.type
_entity_poly.pdbx_seq_one_letter_code
_entity_poly.pdbx_strand_id
1 'polypeptide(L)'
;MRPLLALAAVAVLGCDDRVAVARPVAAAVVAQRAAVPAGDPLAGFVARHTIHRDLASAIALVLRDQPRVVGIGELHERTDRAATARPALVRFADELLPPVATQVSDLVLETWTMAPGCATAAQNTRQIEQSMRRPAATAQHITNLFGITKANAITAHAMRLTCEDLAAAVTADGVDGERLLGLVTRELGRITASAVRYRDERQETRPLILVYGGALHNDLYPPRSTREWSYALDVDRATGGRFVELDLFRPEQIEDNELYQGEPWYPLLAKAGPDRVVLVERAPHSYVAILPREP
;
A
#
# COMPACT_ATOMS: atom_id res chain seq x y z
N MET A 1 -75.02 11.60 -18.97
CA MET A 1 -73.81 11.94 -19.75
C MET A 1 -72.60 11.36 -19.04
N ARG A 2 -72.02 10.28 -19.58
CA ARG A 2 -70.78 9.64 -19.11
C ARG A 2 -69.64 10.11 -20.02
N PRO A 3 -68.45 10.50 -19.53
CA PRO A 3 -67.31 10.68 -20.40
C PRO A 3 -66.61 9.34 -20.65
N LEU A 4 -66.22 9.15 -21.91
CA LEU A 4 -65.52 8.00 -22.46
C LEU A 4 -64.11 7.84 -21.86
N LEU A 5 -63.72 6.58 -21.67
CA LEU A 5 -62.33 6.15 -21.61
C LEU A 5 -61.62 6.47 -22.93
N ALA A 6 -60.41 7.02 -22.85
CA ALA A 6 -59.40 6.93 -23.89
C ALA A 6 -58.16 6.25 -23.30
N LEU A 7 -57.94 4.99 -23.69
CA LEU A 7 -56.69 4.26 -23.51
C LEU A 7 -55.65 4.86 -24.45
N ALA A 8 -54.57 5.44 -23.92
CA ALA A 8 -53.36 5.69 -24.69
C ALA A 8 -52.32 4.62 -24.32
N ALA A 9 -52.12 3.67 -25.23
CA ALA A 9 -51.01 2.74 -25.20
C ALA A 9 -49.74 3.50 -25.61
N VAL A 10 -48.80 3.69 -24.69
CA VAL A 10 -47.42 4.10 -25.02
C VAL A 10 -46.55 2.86 -24.92
N ALA A 11 -45.91 2.56 -26.05
CA ALA A 11 -45.03 1.43 -26.24
C ALA A 11 -43.85 1.45 -25.25
N VAL A 12 -43.66 0.33 -24.55
CA VAL A 12 -42.45 0.02 -23.81
C VAL A 12 -41.36 -0.32 -24.83
N LEU A 13 -40.51 0.65 -25.15
CA LEU A 13 -39.21 0.39 -25.75
C LEU A 13 -38.28 -0.06 -24.62
N GLY A 14 -38.01 -1.36 -24.58
CA GLY A 14 -37.00 -1.94 -23.71
C GLY A 14 -35.63 -1.39 -24.08
N CYS A 15 -34.97 -0.77 -23.10
CA CYS A 15 -33.53 -0.51 -23.14
C CYS A 15 -32.86 -1.56 -22.26
N ASP A 16 -31.99 -2.32 -22.91
CA ASP A 16 -31.11 -3.36 -22.38
C ASP A 16 -30.49 -3.01 -21.03
N ASP A 17 -30.70 -3.91 -20.06
CA ASP A 17 -29.88 -4.07 -18.87
C ASP A 17 -28.47 -4.54 -19.28
N ARG A 18 -27.59 -3.59 -19.60
CA ARG A 18 -26.14 -3.81 -19.57
C ARG A 18 -25.46 -2.61 -18.93
N VAL A 19 -25.57 -2.51 -17.61
CA VAL A 19 -24.57 -1.81 -16.81
C VAL A 19 -23.25 -2.56 -17.01
N ALA A 20 -22.38 -1.99 -17.84
CA ALA A 20 -21.01 -2.44 -17.96
C ALA A 20 -20.34 -2.27 -16.60
N VAL A 21 -20.17 -3.38 -15.88
CA VAL A 21 -19.37 -3.42 -14.66
C VAL A 21 -17.93 -3.09 -15.07
N ALA A 22 -17.48 -1.89 -14.72
CA ALA A 22 -16.09 -1.50 -14.92
C ALA A 22 -15.18 -2.53 -14.25
N ARG A 23 -14.29 -3.15 -15.05
CA ARG A 23 -13.25 -4.04 -14.53
C ARG A 23 -12.40 -3.23 -13.54
N PRO A 24 -12.05 -3.79 -12.36
CA PRO A 24 -11.15 -3.12 -11.44
C PRO A 24 -9.79 -2.91 -12.12
N VAL A 25 -9.34 -1.66 -12.14
CA VAL A 25 -8.10 -1.18 -12.79
C VAL A 25 -6.86 -1.96 -12.33
N ALA A 26 -6.87 -2.50 -11.11
CA ALA A 26 -5.75 -3.25 -10.54
C ALA A 26 -5.48 -4.62 -11.22
N ALA A 27 -6.46 -5.23 -11.89
CA ALA A 27 -6.30 -6.59 -12.44
C ALA A 27 -5.82 -6.62 -13.91
N ALA A 28 -5.84 -5.49 -14.63
CA ALA A 28 -5.66 -5.49 -16.08
C ALA A 28 -4.25 -5.10 -16.57
N VAL A 29 -3.35 -4.65 -15.69
CA VAL A 29 -2.01 -4.18 -16.10
C VAL A 29 -0.97 -5.32 -16.11
N VAL A 30 -1.27 -6.48 -15.53
CA VAL A 30 -0.31 -7.58 -15.34
C VAL A 30 -0.47 -8.66 -16.41
N ALA A 31 -0.25 -8.33 -17.68
CA ALA A 31 -0.12 -9.36 -18.71
C ALA A 31 0.76 -8.90 -19.86
N GLN A 32 2.07 -8.84 -19.65
CA GLN A 32 3.02 -9.01 -20.75
C GLN A 32 4.36 -9.56 -20.23
N ARG A 33 4.52 -10.88 -20.39
CA ARG A 33 5.83 -11.53 -20.41
C ARG A 33 6.56 -11.07 -21.68
N ALA A 34 7.44 -10.09 -21.54
CA ALA A 34 8.43 -9.75 -22.55
C ALA A 34 9.78 -10.39 -22.18
N ALA A 35 10.48 -10.91 -23.20
CA ALA A 35 11.73 -11.66 -23.08
C ALA A 35 12.86 -10.85 -22.39
N VAL A 36 13.68 -11.56 -21.62
CA VAL A 36 14.81 -11.05 -20.84
C VAL A 36 15.98 -10.68 -21.76
N PRO A 37 16.49 -9.44 -21.71
CA PRO A 37 17.93 -9.29 -21.48
C PRO A 37 18.33 -8.16 -20.52
N ALA A 38 19.54 -8.34 -19.97
CA ALA A 38 20.21 -7.75 -18.79
C ALA A 38 19.71 -8.34 -17.46
N GLY A 39 20.63 -9.02 -16.75
CA GLY A 39 20.37 -10.03 -15.73
C GLY A 39 19.34 -9.64 -14.68
N ASP A 40 18.42 -10.57 -14.42
CA ASP A 40 17.52 -10.48 -13.28
C ASP A 40 18.38 -10.39 -12.00
N PRO A 41 18.29 -9.30 -11.22
CA PRO A 41 19.07 -9.15 -9.99
C PRO A 41 18.77 -10.25 -8.97
N LEU A 42 17.65 -10.97 -9.14
CA LEU A 42 17.25 -12.09 -8.29
C LEU A 42 17.61 -13.45 -8.90
N ALA A 43 18.29 -13.49 -10.06
CA ALA A 43 18.70 -14.74 -10.69
C ALA A 43 19.55 -15.58 -9.71
N GLY A 44 19.00 -16.73 -9.28
CA GLY A 44 19.65 -17.65 -8.35
C GLY A 44 19.51 -17.28 -6.87
N PHE A 45 18.77 -16.22 -6.52
CA PHE A 45 18.40 -15.97 -5.14
C PHE A 45 17.41 -17.04 -4.66
N VAL A 46 17.68 -17.62 -3.49
CA VAL A 46 16.80 -18.60 -2.86
C VAL A 46 16.18 -17.95 -1.64
N ALA A 47 14.86 -17.81 -1.65
CA ALA A 47 14.13 -17.23 -0.54
C ALA A 47 14.43 -17.97 0.78
N ARG A 48 14.74 -17.22 1.82
CA ARG A 48 14.97 -17.73 3.17
C ARG A 48 13.78 -17.38 4.04
N HIS A 49 13.44 -18.22 5.01
CA HIS A 49 12.35 -17.90 5.93
C HIS A 49 12.66 -18.27 7.36
N THR A 50 12.02 -17.54 8.27
CA THR A 50 12.02 -17.78 9.71
C THR A 50 10.59 -17.69 10.23
N ILE A 51 10.30 -18.38 11.32
CA ILE A 51 8.99 -18.36 11.97
C ILE A 51 9.13 -17.60 13.28
N HIS A 52 8.26 -16.63 13.48
CA HIS A 52 8.23 -15.74 14.64
C HIS A 52 6.89 -15.87 15.33
N ARG A 53 6.87 -15.60 16.63
CA ARG A 53 5.64 -15.67 17.44
C ARG A 53 4.71 -14.48 17.18
N ASP A 54 5.28 -13.33 16.80
CA ASP A 54 4.58 -12.06 16.63
C ASP A 54 5.35 -11.16 15.65
N LEU A 55 4.70 -10.07 15.23
CA LEU A 55 5.31 -9.13 14.29
C LEU A 55 6.51 -8.37 14.91
N ALA A 56 6.50 -8.17 16.23
CA ALA A 56 7.58 -7.56 16.99
C ALA A 56 8.90 -8.36 16.91
N SER A 57 8.83 -9.69 17.03
CA SER A 57 10.00 -10.56 16.89
C SER A 57 10.49 -10.66 15.45
N ALA A 58 9.57 -10.61 14.47
CA ALA A 58 9.93 -10.56 13.05
C ALA A 58 10.69 -9.27 12.68
N ILE A 59 10.16 -8.09 13.04
CA ILE A 59 10.82 -6.80 12.72
C ILE A 59 12.19 -6.68 13.41
N ALA A 60 12.38 -7.27 14.59
CA ALA A 60 13.68 -7.28 15.26
C ALA A 60 14.78 -7.99 14.46
N LEU A 61 14.43 -8.95 13.58
CA LEU A 61 15.37 -9.57 12.66
C LEU A 61 15.74 -8.61 11.52
N VAL A 62 14.73 -7.97 10.93
CA VAL A 62 14.89 -6.99 9.83
C VAL A 62 15.77 -5.80 10.27
N LEU A 63 15.63 -5.34 11.51
CA LEU A 63 16.41 -4.21 12.04
C LEU A 63 17.88 -4.53 12.33
N ARG A 64 18.31 -5.79 12.24
CA ARG A 64 19.74 -6.17 12.43
C ARG A 64 20.64 -5.57 11.35
N ASP A 65 20.08 -5.32 10.17
CA ASP A 65 20.78 -4.70 9.04
C ASP A 65 20.94 -3.17 9.23
N GLN A 66 20.48 -2.64 10.38
CA GLN A 66 20.54 -1.21 10.74
C GLN A 66 20.00 -0.29 9.63
N PRO A 67 18.76 -0.52 9.15
CA PRO A 67 18.19 0.29 8.08
C PRO A 67 18.05 1.75 8.53
N ARG A 68 18.22 2.65 7.56
CA ARG A 68 17.87 4.08 7.72
C ARG A 68 16.40 4.29 7.43
N VAL A 69 15.88 3.60 6.42
CA VAL A 69 14.47 3.63 6.05
C VAL A 69 13.95 2.21 5.95
N VAL A 70 12.79 1.95 6.54
CA VAL A 70 12.02 0.73 6.26
C VAL A 70 10.72 1.12 5.56
N GLY A 71 10.56 0.67 4.32
CA GLY A 71 9.29 0.73 3.59
C GLY A 71 8.39 -0.43 4.01
N ILE A 72 7.30 -0.12 4.70
CA ILE A 72 6.28 -1.04 5.16
C ILE A 72 5.12 -1.05 4.15
N GLY A 73 5.07 -2.08 3.33
CA GLY A 73 4.04 -2.26 2.32
C GLY A 73 2.87 -3.09 2.83
N GLU A 74 1.67 -2.86 2.29
CA GLU A 74 0.54 -3.77 2.42
C GLU A 74 -0.20 -3.95 1.08
N LEU A 75 -1.06 -4.95 1.03
CA LEU A 75 -2.22 -4.89 0.14
C LEU A 75 -3.32 -4.11 0.82
N HIS A 76 -3.74 -3.00 0.22
CA HIS A 76 -4.80 -2.19 0.79
C HIS A 76 -6.05 -3.02 1.09
N GLU A 77 -6.58 -2.79 2.28
CA GLU A 77 -7.86 -3.35 2.69
C GLU A 77 -8.97 -2.88 1.74
N ARG A 78 -9.85 -3.80 1.37
CA ARG A 78 -10.97 -3.54 0.46
C ARG A 78 -12.22 -4.21 0.98
N THR A 79 -13.38 -3.60 0.73
CA THR A 79 -14.67 -4.15 1.16
C THR A 79 -15.06 -5.44 0.44
N ASP A 80 -14.40 -5.78 -0.67
CA ASP A 80 -14.66 -6.95 -1.49
C ASP A 80 -13.67 -8.10 -1.28
N ARG A 81 -12.68 -7.96 -0.38
CA ARG A 81 -11.63 -8.97 -0.12
C ARG A 81 -11.15 -8.97 1.32
N ALA A 82 -11.06 -10.15 1.94
CA ALA A 82 -10.48 -10.34 3.27
C ALA A 82 -11.00 -9.36 4.34
N ALA A 83 -12.31 -9.07 4.31
CA ALA A 83 -12.92 -8.04 5.15
C ALA A 83 -13.08 -8.47 6.62
N THR A 84 -12.95 -9.77 6.93
CA THR A 84 -13.08 -10.31 8.30
C THR A 84 -11.76 -10.36 9.05
N ALA A 85 -10.64 -10.51 8.35
CA ALA A 85 -9.32 -10.54 8.95
C ALA A 85 -8.93 -9.15 9.46
N ARG A 86 -8.19 -9.08 10.57
CA ARG A 86 -7.64 -7.83 11.12
C ARG A 86 -6.74 -7.15 10.07
N PRO A 87 -6.95 -5.86 9.75
CA PRO A 87 -6.19 -5.18 8.70
C PRO A 87 -4.68 -5.08 9.00
N ALA A 88 -3.84 -5.13 7.96
CA ALA A 88 -2.40 -4.97 8.11
C ALA A 88 -2.04 -3.61 8.74
N LEU A 89 -2.77 -2.53 8.40
CA LEU A 89 -2.62 -1.22 9.04
C LEU A 89 -2.82 -1.25 10.55
N VAL A 90 -3.80 -2.02 11.03
CA VAL A 90 -4.07 -2.17 12.47
C VAL A 90 -2.95 -2.97 13.12
N ARG A 91 -2.48 -4.04 12.48
CA ARG A 91 -1.35 -4.83 13.00
C ARG A 91 -0.04 -4.05 13.02
N PHE A 92 0.23 -3.23 12.00
CA PHE A 92 1.35 -2.31 12.00
C PHE A 92 1.30 -1.35 13.18
N ALA A 93 0.14 -0.70 13.39
CA ALA A 93 -0.05 0.26 14.46
C ALA A 93 0.09 -0.37 15.86
N ASP A 94 -0.48 -1.55 16.07
CA ASP A 94 -0.58 -2.16 17.40
C ASP A 94 0.57 -3.12 17.74
N GLU A 95 1.17 -3.76 16.74
CA GLU A 95 2.13 -4.86 16.95
C GLU A 95 3.56 -4.53 16.46
N LEU A 96 3.71 -3.74 15.39
CA LEU A 96 5.03 -3.42 14.81
C LEU A 96 5.61 -2.12 15.32
N LEU A 97 4.83 -1.03 15.25
CA LEU A 97 5.31 0.31 15.57
C LEU A 97 5.73 0.47 17.05
N PRO A 98 4.96 0.01 18.06
CA PRO A 98 5.31 0.27 19.45
C PRO A 98 6.67 -0.32 19.88
N PRO A 99 7.03 -1.58 19.54
CA PRO A 99 8.35 -2.13 19.86
C PRO A 99 9.55 -1.36 19.28
N VAL A 100 9.36 -0.65 18.17
CA VAL A 100 10.45 0.06 17.47
C VAL A 100 10.39 1.57 17.68
N ALA A 101 9.36 2.09 18.34
CA ALA A 101 9.06 3.52 18.43
C ALA A 101 10.20 4.36 19.01
N THR A 102 11.01 3.81 19.91
CA THR A 102 12.17 4.49 20.50
C THR A 102 13.30 4.74 19.50
N GLN A 103 13.33 4.02 18.38
CA GLN A 103 14.31 4.17 17.30
C GLN A 103 13.77 5.02 16.14
N VAL A 104 12.45 5.20 16.05
CA VAL A 104 11.78 5.87 14.94
C VAL A 104 11.71 7.38 15.17
N SER A 105 12.22 8.16 14.23
CA SER A 105 12.10 9.62 14.23
C SER A 105 10.89 10.11 13.44
N ASP A 106 10.62 9.47 12.30
CA ASP A 106 9.54 9.87 11.38
C ASP A 106 8.74 8.66 10.89
N LEU A 107 7.44 8.89 10.69
CA LEU A 107 6.54 7.99 9.96
C LEU A 107 5.95 8.75 8.77
N VAL A 108 6.29 8.32 7.56
CA VAL A 108 5.65 8.79 6.32
C VAL A 108 4.49 7.85 6.01
N LEU A 109 3.29 8.39 5.83
CA LEU A 109 2.08 7.59 5.61
C LEU A 109 1.51 7.90 4.23
N GLU A 110 1.13 6.85 3.50
CA GLU A 110 0.33 6.92 2.28
C GLU A 110 -1.12 7.32 2.63
N THR A 111 -1.25 8.60 2.92
CA THR A 111 -2.49 9.33 3.05
C THR A 111 -2.21 10.76 2.66
N TRP A 112 -3.24 11.53 2.32
CA TRP A 112 -3.04 12.91 1.94
C TRP A 112 -3.89 13.89 2.72
N THR A 113 -3.36 15.10 2.77
CA THR A 113 -4.09 16.33 3.04
C THR A 113 -4.09 17.17 1.77
N MET A 114 -5.07 18.07 1.67
CA MET A 114 -5.19 18.95 0.51
C MET A 114 -4.62 20.32 0.82
N ALA A 115 -3.99 20.92 -0.18
CA ALA A 115 -3.70 22.34 -0.16
C ALA A 115 -5.01 23.15 0.06
N PRO A 116 -4.95 24.28 0.78
CA PRO A 116 -6.13 25.12 0.98
C PRO A 116 -6.67 25.63 -0.37
N GLY A 117 -7.99 25.82 -0.46
CA GLY A 117 -8.65 26.39 -1.64
C GLY A 117 -9.12 25.38 -2.70
N CYS A 118 -8.93 24.07 -2.49
CA CYS A 118 -9.44 23.06 -3.43
C CYS A 118 -10.94 22.77 -3.22
N ALA A 119 -11.81 23.41 -4.00
CA ALA A 119 -13.27 23.24 -3.86
C ALA A 119 -13.76 21.79 -4.11
N THR A 120 -13.12 21.05 -5.00
CA THR A 120 -13.51 19.68 -5.38
C THR A 120 -12.76 18.59 -4.60
N ALA A 121 -11.86 18.96 -3.70
CA ALA A 121 -10.99 18.04 -2.96
C ALA A 121 -11.73 16.87 -2.31
N ALA A 122 -12.78 17.19 -1.56
CA ALA A 122 -13.55 16.19 -0.83
C ALA A 122 -14.32 15.25 -1.77
N GLN A 123 -14.81 15.75 -2.90
CA GLN A 123 -15.49 14.94 -3.91
C GLN A 123 -14.52 14.00 -4.61
N ASN A 124 -13.40 14.52 -5.11
CA ASN A 124 -12.40 13.71 -5.80
C ASN A 124 -11.77 12.66 -4.88
N THR A 125 -11.49 13.02 -3.62
CA THR A 125 -11.03 12.05 -2.61
C THR A 125 -12.05 10.93 -2.42
N ARG A 126 -13.35 11.26 -2.27
CA ARG A 126 -14.40 10.22 -2.17
C ARG A 126 -14.47 9.34 -3.43
N GLN A 127 -14.31 9.91 -4.62
CA GLN A 127 -14.33 9.15 -5.86
C GLN A 127 -13.15 8.16 -5.95
N ILE A 128 -11.96 8.58 -5.49
CA ILE A 128 -10.79 7.70 -5.34
C ILE A 128 -11.06 6.59 -4.32
N GLU A 129 -11.56 6.92 -3.14
CA GLU A 129 -11.86 5.92 -2.10
C GLU A 129 -12.91 4.90 -2.57
N GLN A 130 -13.92 5.35 -3.32
CA GLN A 130 -14.94 4.49 -3.93
C GLN A 130 -14.35 3.58 -5.00
N SER A 131 -13.50 4.09 -5.89
CA SER A 131 -12.87 3.27 -6.95
C SER A 131 -11.95 2.20 -6.34
N MET A 132 -11.28 2.52 -5.23
CA MET A 132 -10.44 1.59 -4.48
C MET A 132 -11.24 0.61 -3.60
N ARG A 133 -12.56 0.78 -3.48
CA ARG A 133 -13.43 0.01 -2.55
C ARG A 133 -12.92 0.07 -1.10
N ARG A 134 -12.45 1.24 -0.68
CA ARG A 134 -11.87 1.46 0.64
C ARG A 134 -12.92 1.26 1.74
N PRO A 135 -12.65 0.46 2.79
CA PRO A 135 -13.53 0.38 3.95
C PRO A 135 -13.63 1.71 4.70
N ALA A 136 -14.83 2.04 5.19
CA ALA A 136 -15.05 3.27 5.94
C ALA A 136 -14.22 3.34 7.25
N ALA A 137 -13.93 2.18 7.85
CA ALA A 137 -13.15 2.08 9.08
C ALA A 137 -11.68 2.51 8.91
N THR A 138 -11.14 2.52 7.68
CA THR A 138 -9.74 2.88 7.43
C THR A 138 -9.39 4.30 7.92
N ALA A 139 -10.33 5.25 7.84
CA ALA A 139 -10.12 6.61 8.36
C ALA A 139 -9.86 6.62 9.87
N GLN A 140 -10.60 5.81 10.63
CA GLN A 140 -10.40 5.66 12.07
C GLN A 140 -9.07 4.96 12.37
N HIS A 141 -8.70 3.93 11.61
CA HIS A 141 -7.41 3.27 11.78
C HIS A 141 -6.23 4.24 11.57
N ILE A 142 -6.32 5.11 10.57
CA ILE A 142 -5.31 6.18 10.33
C ILE A 142 -5.28 7.17 11.49
N THR A 143 -6.44 7.59 12.00
CA THR A 143 -6.50 8.49 13.17
C THR A 143 -5.88 7.85 14.41
N ASN A 144 -6.12 6.56 14.64
CA ASN A 144 -5.49 5.82 15.74
C ASN A 144 -3.97 5.78 15.60
N LEU A 145 -3.46 5.52 14.38
CA LEU A 145 -2.03 5.53 14.08
C LEU A 145 -1.39 6.90 14.35
N PHE A 146 -2.05 8.01 13.98
CA PHE A 146 -1.59 9.35 14.34
C PHE A 146 -1.59 9.58 15.87
N GLY A 147 -2.52 8.98 16.60
CA GLY A 147 -2.50 8.99 18.07
C GLY A 147 -1.27 8.30 18.64
N ILE A 148 -0.91 7.13 18.10
CA ILE A 148 0.26 6.34 18.53
C ILE A 148 1.56 7.08 18.19
N THR A 149 1.69 7.67 17.00
CA THR A 149 2.89 8.44 16.65
C THR A 149 3.08 9.65 17.56
N LYS A 150 2.01 10.39 17.85
CA LYS A 150 2.04 11.51 18.80
C LYS A 150 2.45 11.06 20.20
N ALA A 151 1.89 9.95 20.70
CA ALA A 151 2.22 9.41 22.01
C ALA A 151 3.70 9.00 22.15
N ASN A 152 4.36 8.67 21.02
CA ASN A 152 5.76 8.27 20.97
C ASN A 152 6.70 9.37 20.42
N ALA A 153 6.22 10.61 20.30
CA ALA A 153 6.97 11.73 19.72
C ALA A 153 7.58 11.42 18.34
N ILE A 154 6.90 10.59 17.54
CA ILE A 154 7.26 10.30 16.15
C ILE A 154 6.66 11.40 15.28
N THR A 155 7.46 11.98 14.39
CA THR A 155 6.97 12.99 13.46
C THR A 155 6.23 12.30 12.32
N ALA A 156 4.90 12.45 12.29
CA ALA A 156 4.09 11.84 11.25
C ALA A 156 3.93 12.79 10.05
N HIS A 157 4.11 12.25 8.84
CA HIS A 157 3.99 12.97 7.58
C HIS A 157 2.89 12.35 6.74
N ALA A 158 1.95 13.17 6.28
CA ALA A 158 1.04 12.85 5.20
C ALA A 158 1.49 13.54 3.92
N MET A 159 1.11 12.99 2.77
CA MET A 159 1.26 13.67 1.48
C MET A 159 0.45 14.96 1.49
N ARG A 160 0.94 16.00 0.81
CA ARG A 160 0.21 17.26 0.66
C ARG A 160 -0.02 17.49 -0.83
N LEU A 161 -1.24 17.19 -1.28
CA LEU A 161 -1.60 17.26 -2.69
C LEU A 161 -2.11 18.65 -3.04
N THR A 162 -1.74 19.11 -4.24
CA THR A 162 -2.33 20.31 -4.83
C THR A 162 -3.69 20.01 -5.47
N CYS A 163 -4.45 21.05 -5.81
CA CYS A 163 -5.71 20.84 -6.54
C CYS A 163 -5.44 20.26 -7.93
N GLU A 164 -4.32 20.63 -8.56
CA GLU A 164 -3.89 20.12 -9.86
C GLU A 164 -3.55 18.63 -9.80
N ASP A 165 -2.80 18.20 -8.78
CA ASP A 165 -2.47 16.79 -8.57
C ASP A 165 -3.73 15.91 -8.54
N LEU A 166 -4.73 16.32 -7.76
CA LEU A 166 -5.95 15.56 -7.57
C LEU A 166 -6.88 15.63 -8.80
N ALA A 167 -6.91 16.76 -9.51
CA ALA A 167 -7.67 16.90 -10.76
C ALA A 167 -7.05 16.08 -11.90
N ALA A 168 -5.72 15.91 -11.91
CA ALA A 168 -5.05 15.06 -12.89
C ALA A 168 -5.41 13.58 -12.70
N ALA A 169 -5.63 13.13 -11.46
CA ALA A 169 -5.97 11.74 -11.15
C ALA A 169 -7.48 11.43 -11.21
N VAL A 170 -8.35 12.45 -11.28
CA VAL A 170 -9.81 12.29 -11.31
C VAL A 170 -10.39 13.03 -12.51
N THR A 171 -10.81 12.27 -13.52
CA THR A 171 -11.38 12.77 -14.77
C THR A 171 -12.90 12.59 -14.79
N ALA A 172 -13.55 13.08 -15.85
CA ALA A 172 -14.97 12.84 -16.09
C ALA A 172 -15.31 11.35 -16.24
N ASP A 173 -14.34 10.54 -16.69
CA ASP A 173 -14.50 9.10 -16.96
C ASP A 173 -14.20 8.23 -15.73
N GLY A 174 -13.72 8.82 -14.63
CA GLY A 174 -13.39 8.09 -13.42
C GLY A 174 -12.04 8.48 -12.83
N VAL A 175 -11.41 7.53 -12.13
CA VAL A 175 -10.09 7.71 -11.53
C VAL A 175 -9.04 7.15 -12.48
N ASP A 176 -8.07 7.97 -12.86
CA ASP A 176 -6.89 7.55 -13.61
C ASP A 176 -5.89 6.89 -12.64
N GLY A 177 -5.86 5.56 -12.66
CA GLY A 177 -5.05 4.76 -11.74
C GLY A 177 -3.55 4.97 -11.91
N GLU A 178 -3.07 5.09 -13.15
CA GLU A 178 -1.63 5.27 -13.41
C GLU A 178 -1.15 6.64 -12.94
N ARG A 179 -1.95 7.69 -13.16
CA ARG A 179 -1.65 9.02 -12.64
C ARG A 179 -1.67 9.07 -11.11
N LEU A 180 -2.65 8.40 -10.48
CA LEU A 180 -2.71 8.31 -9.04
C LEU A 180 -1.49 7.57 -8.47
N LEU A 181 -1.10 6.44 -9.06
CA LEU A 181 0.10 5.69 -8.67
C LEU A 181 1.37 6.53 -8.82
N GLY A 182 1.53 7.24 -9.94
CA GLY A 182 2.67 8.14 -10.16
C GLY A 182 2.72 9.28 -9.13
N LEU A 183 1.56 9.86 -8.80
CA LEU A 183 1.44 10.91 -7.78
C LEU A 183 1.85 10.43 -6.39
N VAL A 184 1.32 9.28 -5.97
CA VAL A 184 1.63 8.69 -4.66
C VAL A 184 3.12 8.34 -4.56
N THR A 185 3.67 7.67 -5.58
CA THR A 185 5.09 7.31 -5.64
C THR A 185 5.98 8.54 -5.49
N ARG A 186 5.68 9.59 -6.26
CA ARG A 186 6.41 10.86 -6.23
C ARG A 186 6.42 11.47 -4.83
N GLU A 187 5.26 11.56 -4.19
CA GLU A 187 5.15 12.21 -2.88
C GLU A 187 5.78 11.39 -1.76
N LEU A 188 5.58 10.07 -1.73
CA LEU A 188 6.21 9.18 -0.74
C LEU A 188 7.74 9.25 -0.84
N GLY A 189 8.30 9.15 -2.06
CA GLY A 189 9.74 9.28 -2.28
C GLY A 189 10.28 10.66 -1.87
N ARG A 190 9.59 11.74 -2.27
CA ARG A 190 10.00 13.13 -1.95
C ARG A 190 10.02 13.39 -0.45
N ILE A 191 8.97 12.99 0.27
CA ILE A 191 8.87 13.20 1.73
C ILE A 191 9.93 12.38 2.45
N THR A 192 10.08 11.11 2.07
CA THR A 192 11.07 10.20 2.68
C THR A 192 12.49 10.73 2.52
N ALA A 193 12.89 11.09 1.30
CA ALA A 193 14.22 11.67 1.05
C ALA A 193 14.43 12.99 1.81
N SER A 194 13.38 13.82 1.93
CA SER A 194 13.46 15.06 2.71
C SER A 194 13.61 14.79 4.21
N ALA A 195 12.92 13.79 4.76
CA ALA A 195 13.04 13.40 6.16
C ALA A 195 14.45 12.87 6.45
N VAL A 196 15.00 11.99 5.60
CA VAL A 196 16.38 11.48 5.72
C VAL A 196 17.37 12.63 5.82
N ARG A 197 17.35 13.53 4.84
CA ARG A 197 18.24 14.71 4.79
C ARG A 197 18.09 15.60 6.01
N TYR A 198 16.85 15.95 6.38
CA TYR A 198 16.58 16.82 7.53
C TYR A 198 17.11 16.25 8.84
N ARG A 199 16.96 14.93 9.04
CA ARG A 199 17.42 14.24 10.25
C ARG A 199 18.93 14.07 10.28
N ASP A 200 19.57 13.84 9.14
CA ASP A 200 21.03 13.81 9.03
C ASP A 200 21.65 15.18 9.35
N GLU A 201 21.10 16.26 8.79
CA GLU A 201 21.53 17.63 9.06
C GLU A 201 21.40 18.03 10.54
N ARG A 202 20.38 17.51 11.24
CA ARG A 202 20.15 17.76 12.66
C ARG A 202 20.73 16.72 13.61
N GLN A 203 21.47 15.73 13.10
CA GLN A 203 22.06 14.66 13.91
C GLN A 203 21.03 14.00 14.83
N GLU A 204 19.85 13.69 14.27
CA GLU A 204 18.79 13.01 14.99
C GLU A 204 19.30 11.69 15.60
N THR A 205 19.05 11.51 16.90
CA THR A 205 19.49 10.33 17.65
C THR A 205 18.66 9.09 17.37
N ARG A 206 17.43 9.25 16.86
CA ARG A 206 16.53 8.17 16.44
C ARG A 206 16.70 7.89 14.95
N PRO A 207 17.48 6.86 14.57
CA PRO A 207 17.99 6.77 13.21
C PRO A 207 16.96 6.30 12.19
N LEU A 208 15.84 5.71 12.61
CA LEU A 208 14.93 4.99 11.72
C LEU A 208 13.79 5.90 11.23
N ILE A 209 13.52 5.83 9.93
CA ILE A 209 12.33 6.39 9.30
C ILE A 209 11.48 5.23 8.78
N LEU A 210 10.18 5.25 9.06
CA LEU A 210 9.23 4.28 8.52
C LEU A 210 8.40 4.95 7.41
N VAL A 211 8.11 4.20 6.35
CA VAL A 211 7.15 4.61 5.32
C VAL A 211 6.05 3.55 5.27
N TYR A 212 4.78 3.89 5.48
CA TYR A 212 3.67 2.93 5.44
C TYR A 212 2.78 3.22 4.23
N GLY A 213 2.52 2.21 3.39
CA GLY A 213 1.69 2.35 2.20
C GLY A 213 1.45 1.03 1.47
N GLY A 214 1.05 1.12 0.21
CA GLY A 214 0.88 -0.04 -0.68
C GLY A 214 2.21 -0.64 -1.08
N ALA A 215 2.31 -1.97 -1.00
CA ALA A 215 3.51 -2.79 -1.29
C ALA A 215 4.17 -2.46 -2.65
N LEU A 216 3.35 -2.10 -3.64
CA LEU A 216 3.81 -1.71 -4.97
C LEU A 216 4.78 -0.52 -4.93
N HIS A 217 4.61 0.41 -4.00
CA HIS A 217 5.40 1.64 -3.93
C HIS A 217 6.77 1.46 -3.25
N ASN A 218 6.92 0.48 -2.36
CA ASN A 218 8.16 0.21 -1.63
C ASN A 218 8.93 -0.99 -2.16
N ASP A 219 8.50 -1.62 -3.25
CA ASP A 219 9.18 -2.77 -3.87
C ASP A 219 10.60 -2.37 -4.31
N LEU A 220 11.62 -2.97 -3.68
CA LEU A 220 13.04 -2.72 -3.97
C LEU A 220 13.49 -3.42 -5.26
N TYR A 221 12.76 -4.46 -5.69
CA TYR A 221 13.03 -5.25 -6.89
C TYR A 221 11.81 -5.29 -7.81
N PRO A 222 11.27 -4.13 -8.22
CA PRO A 222 10.00 -4.10 -8.94
C PRO A 222 10.15 -4.70 -10.34
N PRO A 223 9.16 -5.49 -10.79
CA PRO A 223 9.04 -5.89 -12.18
C PRO A 223 9.11 -4.70 -13.13
N ARG A 224 9.58 -4.93 -14.37
CA ARG A 224 9.70 -3.85 -15.37
C ARG A 224 8.40 -3.07 -15.57
N SER A 225 7.25 -3.75 -15.50
CA SER A 225 5.92 -3.16 -15.73
C SER A 225 5.42 -2.24 -14.62
N THR A 226 6.01 -2.28 -13.42
CA THR A 226 5.58 -1.47 -12.26
C THR A 226 6.70 -0.63 -11.68
N ARG A 227 7.91 -0.71 -12.25
CA ARG A 227 9.12 -0.04 -11.74
C ARG A 227 8.98 1.46 -11.56
N GLU A 228 8.23 2.13 -12.43
CA GLU A 228 8.03 3.58 -12.35
C GLU A 228 7.17 4.01 -11.15
N TRP A 229 6.47 3.07 -10.52
CA TRP A 229 5.62 3.31 -9.37
C TRP A 229 6.26 2.84 -8.05
N SER A 230 7.54 2.49 -8.04
CA SER A 230 8.30 2.26 -6.81
C SER A 230 9.27 3.41 -6.54
N TYR A 231 9.25 3.92 -5.31
CA TYR A 231 10.22 4.92 -4.84
C TYR A 231 11.47 4.27 -4.22
N ALA A 232 11.46 2.95 -4.00
CA ALA A 232 12.44 2.26 -3.16
C ALA A 232 13.89 2.44 -3.64
N LEU A 233 14.15 2.29 -4.94
CA LEU A 233 15.51 2.44 -5.50
C LEU A 233 16.07 3.86 -5.36
N ASP A 234 15.21 4.87 -5.39
CA ASP A 234 15.62 6.27 -5.22
C ASP A 234 15.97 6.55 -3.75
N VAL A 235 15.15 6.02 -2.83
CA VAL A 235 15.39 6.13 -1.39
C VAL A 235 16.60 5.30 -0.95
N ASP A 236 16.79 4.11 -1.51
CA ASP A 236 17.96 3.27 -1.24
C ASP A 236 19.26 3.98 -1.61
N ARG A 237 19.30 4.58 -2.81
CA ARG A 237 20.44 5.42 -3.23
C ARG A 237 20.65 6.62 -2.31
N ALA A 238 19.57 7.31 -1.92
CA ALA A 238 19.65 8.46 -1.02
C ALA A 238 20.12 8.10 0.40
N THR A 239 19.93 6.85 0.82
CA THR A 239 20.33 6.34 2.14
C THR A 239 21.66 5.58 2.11
N GLY A 240 22.30 5.45 0.94
CA GLY A 240 23.55 4.74 0.76
C GLY A 240 23.42 3.23 0.87
N GLY A 241 22.33 2.65 0.37
CA GLY A 241 22.07 1.21 0.42
C GLY A 241 21.40 0.74 1.73
N ARG A 242 20.79 1.65 2.49
CA ARG A 242 20.17 1.38 3.81
C ARG A 242 18.65 1.53 3.78
N PHE A 243 18.03 1.24 2.65
CA PHE A 243 16.60 1.01 2.56
C PHE A 243 16.32 -0.49 2.71
N VAL A 244 15.29 -0.81 3.47
CA VAL A 244 14.77 -2.17 3.60
C VAL A 244 13.27 -2.16 3.28
N GLU A 245 12.85 -3.10 2.45
CA GLU A 245 11.44 -3.36 2.18
C GLU A 245 10.91 -4.43 3.14
N LEU A 246 9.74 -4.20 3.73
CA LEU A 246 9.01 -5.17 4.52
C LEU A 246 7.51 -5.09 4.20
N ASP A 247 6.99 -6.08 3.49
CA ASP A 247 5.57 -6.16 3.15
C ASP A 247 4.80 -6.98 4.19
N LEU A 248 3.68 -6.44 4.68
CA LEU A 248 2.78 -7.06 5.65
C LEU A 248 1.58 -7.66 4.92
N PHE A 249 1.56 -8.99 4.88
CA PHE A 249 0.71 -9.74 3.98
C PHE A 249 -0.21 -10.67 4.74
N ARG A 250 -1.52 -10.39 4.65
CA ARG A 250 -2.56 -11.26 5.23
C ARG A 250 -2.80 -12.44 4.30
N PRO A 251 -2.76 -13.69 4.78
CA PRO A 251 -3.02 -14.86 3.94
C PRO A 251 -4.28 -14.74 3.09
N GLU A 252 -5.36 -14.26 3.69
CA GLU A 252 -6.70 -14.15 3.11
C GLU A 252 -6.77 -13.14 1.95
N GLN A 253 -5.81 -12.20 1.84
CA GLN A 253 -5.74 -11.26 0.71
C GLN A 253 -4.98 -11.82 -0.49
N ILE A 254 -4.16 -12.84 -0.27
CA ILE A 254 -3.12 -13.29 -1.22
C ILE A 254 -3.48 -14.61 -1.87
N GLU A 255 -4.23 -15.46 -1.16
CA GLU A 255 -4.59 -16.81 -1.63
C GLU A 255 -5.21 -16.82 -3.01
N ASP A 256 -6.12 -15.88 -3.29
CA ASP A 256 -6.84 -15.79 -4.56
C ASP A 256 -6.26 -14.72 -5.51
N ASN A 257 -5.00 -14.34 -5.33
CA ASN A 257 -4.36 -13.31 -6.13
C ASN A 257 -3.27 -13.91 -7.04
N GLU A 258 -3.60 -14.08 -8.32
CA GLU A 258 -2.73 -14.66 -9.36
C GLU A 258 -1.36 -14.00 -9.46
N LEU A 259 -1.27 -12.69 -9.18
CA LEU A 259 0.00 -11.97 -9.17
C LEU A 259 0.98 -12.58 -8.17
N TYR A 260 0.49 -12.87 -6.96
CA TYR A 260 1.32 -13.39 -5.88
C TYR A 260 1.48 -14.91 -5.93
N GLN A 261 0.52 -15.64 -6.51
CA GLN A 261 0.65 -17.09 -6.73
C GLN A 261 1.89 -17.46 -7.57
N GLY A 262 2.33 -16.55 -8.44
CA GLY A 262 3.53 -16.72 -9.25
C GLY A 262 4.85 -16.42 -8.54
N GLU A 263 4.82 -15.85 -7.34
CA GLU A 263 6.03 -15.45 -6.60
C GLU A 263 6.76 -16.68 -6.00
N PRO A 264 8.11 -16.72 -6.03
CA PRO A 264 8.88 -17.85 -5.49
C PRO A 264 8.61 -18.16 -4.01
N TRP A 265 8.24 -17.14 -3.22
CA TRP A 265 7.94 -17.29 -1.80
C TRP A 265 6.51 -17.77 -1.51
N TYR A 266 5.59 -17.73 -2.49
CA TYR A 266 4.18 -18.06 -2.27
C TYR A 266 3.93 -19.43 -1.62
N PRO A 267 4.67 -20.52 -1.94
CA PRO A 267 4.49 -21.80 -1.26
C PRO A 267 4.68 -21.75 0.28
N LEU A 268 5.38 -20.72 0.79
CA LEU A 268 5.57 -20.52 2.23
C LEU A 268 4.30 -20.02 2.94
N LEU A 269 3.28 -19.60 2.19
CA LEU A 269 1.96 -19.26 2.72
C LEU A 269 1.32 -20.42 3.50
N ALA A 270 1.60 -21.66 3.10
CA ALA A 270 1.15 -22.87 3.79
C ALA A 270 1.74 -23.02 5.21
N LYS A 271 2.77 -22.23 5.57
CA LYS A 271 3.36 -22.19 6.91
C LYS A 271 2.67 -21.19 7.83
N ALA A 272 1.81 -20.32 7.31
CA ALA A 272 1.06 -19.37 8.11
C ALA A 272 0.06 -20.11 9.01
N GLY A 273 -0.03 -19.69 10.27
CA GLY A 273 -0.95 -20.21 11.27
C GLY A 273 -1.50 -19.08 12.14
N PRO A 274 -2.45 -19.35 13.04
CA PRO A 274 -3.11 -18.30 13.83
C PRO A 274 -2.22 -17.64 14.89
N ASP A 275 -1.06 -18.23 15.19
CA ASP A 275 -0.20 -17.91 16.32
C ASP A 275 1.24 -17.54 15.90
N ARG A 276 1.46 -17.25 14.62
CA ARG A 276 2.81 -17.02 14.09
C ARG A 276 2.85 -16.10 12.89
N VAL A 277 3.99 -15.45 12.72
CA VAL A 277 4.38 -14.70 11.52
C VAL A 277 5.45 -15.50 10.78
N VAL A 278 5.29 -15.69 9.48
CA VAL A 278 6.35 -16.25 8.63
C VAL A 278 7.06 -15.08 7.97
N LEU A 279 8.29 -14.80 8.41
CA LEU A 279 9.13 -13.78 7.80
C LEU A 279 9.96 -14.43 6.70
N VAL A 280 9.74 -13.99 5.47
CA VAL A 280 10.47 -14.44 4.28
C VAL A 280 11.37 -13.32 3.80
N GLU A 281 12.65 -13.60 3.64
CA GLU A 281 13.55 -12.75 2.86
C GLU A 281 13.41 -13.20 1.39
N ARG A 282 12.70 -12.40 0.58
CA ARG A 282 12.41 -12.73 -0.82
C ARG A 282 13.51 -12.26 -1.77
N ALA A 283 14.30 -11.28 -1.35
CA ALA A 283 15.50 -10.77 -2.00
C ALA A 283 16.38 -10.05 -0.95
N PRO A 284 17.64 -9.69 -1.26
CA PRO A 284 18.46 -8.94 -0.30
C PRO A 284 17.78 -7.65 0.15
N HIS A 285 17.65 -7.43 1.47
CA HIS A 285 16.97 -6.27 2.06
C HIS A 285 15.46 -6.15 1.70
N SER A 286 14.83 -7.22 1.21
CA SER A 286 13.41 -7.24 0.85
C SER A 286 12.72 -8.43 1.50
N TYR A 287 11.78 -8.11 2.37
CA TYR A 287 11.13 -9.05 3.26
C TYR A 287 9.60 -9.06 3.06
N VAL A 288 8.99 -10.21 3.26
CA VAL A 288 7.55 -10.41 3.37
C VAL A 288 7.27 -11.00 4.74
N ALA A 289 6.48 -10.32 5.56
CA ALA A 289 5.87 -10.89 6.75
C ALA A 289 4.48 -11.40 6.41
N ILE A 290 4.36 -12.72 6.26
CA ILE A 290 3.07 -13.38 6.16
C ILE A 290 2.47 -13.40 7.57
N LEU A 291 1.42 -12.61 7.76
CA LEU A 291 0.73 -12.37 9.02
C LEU A 291 -0.03 -13.61 9.48
N PRO A 292 -0.43 -13.66 10.78
CA PRO A 292 -1.19 -14.80 11.28
C PRO A 292 -2.48 -14.98 10.49
N ARG A 293 -2.76 -16.24 10.13
CA ARG A 293 -3.99 -16.63 9.45
C ARG A 293 -5.17 -16.49 10.40
N GLU A 294 -6.22 -15.82 9.96
CA GLU A 294 -7.45 -15.66 10.73
C GLU A 294 -8.52 -16.65 10.26
N PRO A 295 -9.34 -17.18 11.19
CA PRO A 295 -10.40 -18.13 10.88
C PRO A 295 -11.57 -17.52 10.11
#